data_AF-A0A5P9JW39-F1
#
_entry.id   AF-A0A5P9JW39-F1
#
_cell.length_a   1.000
_cell.length_b   1.000
_cell.length_c   1.000
_cell.angle_alpha   90.00
_cell.angle_beta   90.00
_cell.angle_gamma   90.00
#
_symmetry.space_group_name_H-M   'P 1'
#
loop_
_entity.id
_entity.type
_entity.pdbx_description
1 polymer ?
#
loop_
_entity_poly.entity_id
_entity_poly.type
_entity_poly.pdbx_seq_one_letter_code
_entity_poly.pdbx_strand_id
1 'polypeptide(L)'
;MPHAEIGVRIAADGKTAALLPAGDASHPIDLTLDEITRLIAHLGEARRQMVQGQPTPSLTGATVSIAANTSWHIQAYPSGGALFAFYHPSFGPVGFVLPRDQLAGIVRFLNNQLAMTPPPTGTAH
;
A
#
# COMPACT_ATOMS: atom_id res chain seq x y z
N MET A 1 29.43 5.31 6.44
CA MET A 1 28.14 5.74 7.03
C MET A 1 27.64 4.58 7.89
N PRO A 2 27.34 4.78 9.18
CA PRO A 2 26.72 3.73 9.99
C PRO A 2 25.33 3.41 9.45
N HIS A 3 25.00 2.13 9.30
CA HIS A 3 23.64 1.70 8.99
C HIS A 3 22.80 1.80 10.27
N ALA A 4 21.70 2.53 10.22
CA ALA A 4 20.75 2.56 11.33
C ALA A 4 19.90 1.29 11.29
N GLU A 5 20.09 0.38 12.25
CA GLU A 5 19.19 -0.74 12.48
C GLU A 5 18.00 -0.27 13.34
N ILE A 6 16.80 -0.27 12.76
CA ILE A 6 15.58 0.11 13.48
C ILE A 6 14.75 -1.16 13.71
N GLY A 7 14.46 -1.45 14.97
CA GLY A 7 13.55 -2.53 15.37
C GLY A 7 12.13 -2.01 15.59
N VAL A 8 11.12 -2.83 15.28
CA VAL A 8 9.72 -2.57 15.62
C VAL A 8 9.16 -3.80 16.33
N ARG A 9 8.54 -3.62 17.50
CA ARG A 9 7.83 -4.67 18.24
C ARG A 9 6.39 -4.26 18.48
N ILE A 10 5.44 -5.13 18.18
CA ILE A 10 4.02 -4.92 18.53
C ILE A 10 3.79 -5.42 19.96
N ALA A 11 3.15 -4.60 20.79
CA ALA A 11 2.76 -4.97 22.14
C ALA A 11 1.65 -6.03 22.12
N ALA A 12 1.44 -6.73 23.24
CA ALA A 12 0.46 -7.81 23.35
C ALA A 12 -0.99 -7.34 23.13
N ASP A 13 -1.27 -6.05 23.29
CA ASP A 13 -2.58 -5.44 23.06
C ASP A 13 -2.93 -5.21 21.57
N GLY A 14 -1.94 -5.35 20.67
CA GLY A 14 -2.07 -5.08 19.24
C GLY A 14 -2.31 -3.62 18.88
N LYS A 15 -2.21 -2.69 19.84
CA LYS A 15 -2.54 -1.26 19.67
C LYS A 15 -1.33 -0.35 19.83
N THR A 16 -0.28 -0.85 20.46
CA THR A 16 0.96 -0.13 20.71
C THR A 16 2.10 -0.78 19.96
N ALA A 17 2.95 0.00 19.28
CA ALA A 17 4.22 -0.48 18.75
C ALA A 17 5.38 0.25 19.42
N ALA A 18 6.41 -0.49 19.79
CA ALA A 18 7.67 0.06 20.28
C ALA A 18 8.66 0.19 19.11
N LEU A 19 9.12 1.40 18.83
CA LEU A 19 10.30 1.64 18.00
C LEU A 19 11.57 1.52 18.84
N LEU A 20 12.55 0.79 18.34
CA LEU A 20 13.85 0.55 18.97
C LEU A 20 14.93 1.21 18.11
N PRO A 21 15.46 2.38 18.51
CA PRO A 21 16.57 3.02 17.82
C PRO A 21 17.85 2.18 17.93
N ALA A 22 18.66 2.17 16.86
CA ALA A 22 19.95 1.48 16.84
C ALA A 22 20.82 1.90 18.03
N GLY A 23 21.26 0.93 18.85
CA GLY A 23 22.24 1.15 19.91
C GLY A 23 21.69 1.42 21.32
N ASP A 24 20.37 1.60 21.48
CA ASP A 24 19.76 1.76 22.80
C ASP A 24 18.38 1.08 22.88
N ALA A 25 18.39 -0.25 23.00
CA ALA A 25 17.18 -1.04 23.26
C ALA A 25 16.57 -0.77 24.65
N SER A 26 17.23 0.04 25.49
CA SER A 26 16.80 0.37 26.84
C SER A 26 15.69 1.42 26.88
N HIS A 27 15.53 2.20 25.80
CA HIS A 27 14.55 3.28 25.71
C HIS A 27 13.65 3.12 24.48
N PRO A 28 12.74 2.13 24.48
CA PRO A 28 11.73 2.00 23.43
C PRO A 28 10.84 3.24 23.37
N ILE A 29 10.51 3.67 22.16
CA ILE A 29 9.52 4.72 21.92
C ILE A 29 8.20 4.02 21.63
N ASP A 30 7.28 4.06 22.58
CA ASP A 30 5.92 3.54 22.39
C ASP A 30 5.11 4.50 21.53
N LEU A 31 4.51 3.94 20.48
CA LEU A 31 3.66 4.67 19.53
C LEU A 31 2.28 4.03 19.47
N THR A 32 1.27 4.87 19.55
CA THR A 32 -0.11 4.53 19.21
C THR A 32 -0.27 4.34 17.70
N LEU A 33 -1.39 3.72 17.28
CA LEU A 33 -1.72 3.58 15.86
C LEU A 33 -1.70 4.91 15.09
N ASP A 34 -2.22 5.98 15.69
CA ASP A 34 -2.25 7.31 15.07
C ASP A 34 -0.83 7.88 14.88
N GLU A 35 0.06 7.64 15.85
CA GLU A 35 1.45 8.08 15.78
C GLU A 35 2.26 7.28 14.76
N ILE A 36 2.04 5.96 14.68
CA ILE A 36 2.62 5.11 13.62
C ILE A 36 2.13 5.57 12.26
N THR A 37 0.83 5.88 12.13
CA THR A 37 0.24 6.37 10.87
C THR A 37 0.90 7.68 10.44
N ARG A 38 1.09 8.63 11.37
CA ARG A 38 1.83 9.85 11.11
C ARG A 38 3.28 9.56 10.74
N LEU A 39 3.98 8.66 11.44
CA LEU A 39 5.36 8.29 11.14
C LEU A 39 5.50 7.74 9.72
N ILE A 40 4.62 6.82 9.31
CA ILE A 40 4.58 6.27 7.95
C ILE A 40 4.39 7.38 6.91
N ALA A 41 3.52 8.36 7.17
CA ALA A 41 3.33 9.49 6.27
C ALA A 41 4.61 10.33 6.09
N HIS A 42 5.31 10.65 7.19
CA HIS A 42 6.57 11.39 7.12
C HIS A 42 7.67 10.59 6.40
N LEU A 43 7.79 9.29 6.66
CA LEU A 43 8.74 8.42 5.98
C LEU A 43 8.41 8.27 4.49
N GLY A 44 7.13 8.18 4.14
CA GLY A 44 6.66 8.15 2.75
C GLY A 44 7.03 9.43 2.00
N GLU A 45 6.85 10.59 2.64
CA GLU A 45 7.24 11.89 2.08
C GLU A 45 8.76 12.01 1.90
N ALA A 46 9.54 11.62 2.91
CA ALA A 46 11.00 11.59 2.81
C ALA A 46 11.45 10.68 1.65
N ARG A 47 10.88 9.48 1.53
CA ARG A 47 11.17 8.57 0.42
C ARG A 47 10.80 9.19 -0.92
N ARG A 48 9.64 9.85 -1.03
CA ARG A 48 9.18 10.53 -2.26
C ARG A 48 10.21 11.55 -2.74
N GLN A 49 10.79 12.32 -1.82
CA GLN A 49 11.84 13.29 -2.14
C GLN A 49 13.14 12.59 -2.55
N MET A 50 13.55 11.53 -1.86
CA MET A 50 14.77 10.79 -2.16
C MET A 50 14.74 10.09 -3.52
N VAL A 51 13.57 9.64 -3.97
CA VAL A 51 13.41 8.99 -5.28
C VAL A 51 13.07 10.00 -6.39
N GLN A 52 12.90 11.28 -6.07
CA GLN A 52 12.60 12.29 -7.08
C GLN A 52 13.76 12.40 -8.08
N GLY A 53 13.46 12.28 -9.37
CA GLY A 53 14.46 12.30 -10.44
C GLY A 53 15.24 10.99 -10.60
N GLN A 54 14.99 9.97 -9.76
CA GLN A 54 15.52 8.62 -9.95
C GLN A 54 14.66 7.85 -10.96
N PRO A 55 15.24 6.89 -11.71
CA PRO A 55 14.45 6.00 -12.55
C PRO A 55 13.43 5.20 -11.73
N THR A 56 12.21 5.06 -12.24
CA THR A 56 11.20 4.20 -11.62
C THR A 56 11.69 2.75 -11.66
N PRO A 57 11.79 2.05 -10.51
CA PRO A 57 12.23 0.67 -10.49
C PRO A 57 11.21 -0.25 -11.20
N SER A 58 11.71 -1.31 -11.83
CA SER A 58 10.85 -2.33 -12.44
C SER A 58 10.07 -3.08 -11.38
N LEU A 59 8.84 -3.48 -11.70
CA LEU A 59 8.04 -4.40 -10.90
C LEU A 59 8.48 -5.87 -11.06
N THR A 60 9.30 -6.18 -12.07
CA THR A 60 9.80 -7.54 -12.30
C THR A 60 10.70 -7.97 -11.14
N GLY A 61 10.32 -9.04 -10.44
CA GLY A 61 11.05 -9.56 -9.28
C GLY A 61 10.83 -8.78 -7.98
N ALA A 62 9.99 -7.74 -8.00
CA ALA A 62 9.64 -7.00 -6.79
C ALA A 62 8.67 -7.81 -5.92
N THR A 63 8.90 -7.82 -4.60
CA THR A 63 7.91 -8.30 -3.63
C THR A 63 6.78 -7.28 -3.55
N VAL A 64 5.57 -7.67 -3.96
CA VAL A 64 4.39 -6.82 -3.89
C VAL A 64 3.61 -7.16 -2.62
N SER A 65 3.39 -6.16 -1.76
CA SER A 65 2.45 -6.30 -0.64
C SER A 65 1.03 -6.29 -1.17
N ILE A 66 0.27 -7.36 -0.88
CA ILE A 66 -1.09 -7.55 -1.40
C ILE A 66 -2.10 -7.20 -0.31
N ALA A 67 -2.99 -6.26 -0.61
CA ALA A 67 -4.18 -6.00 0.20
C ALA A 67 -5.36 -6.80 -0.35
N ALA A 68 -5.75 -7.88 0.34
CA ALA A 68 -6.93 -8.66 -0.01
C ALA A 68 -8.18 -8.11 0.71
N ASN A 69 -9.34 -8.19 0.06
CA ASN A 69 -10.65 -7.79 0.61
C ASN A 69 -10.69 -6.36 1.20
N THR A 70 -9.93 -5.45 0.61
CA THR A 70 -9.87 -4.04 1.03
C THR A 70 -11.06 -3.23 0.49
N SER A 71 -11.47 -2.19 1.22
CA SER A 71 -12.34 -1.15 0.70
C SER A 71 -11.63 -0.38 -0.41
N TRP A 72 -12.29 -0.23 -1.56
CA TRP A 72 -11.76 0.46 -2.73
C TRP A 72 -12.79 1.38 -3.36
N HIS A 73 -12.31 2.36 -4.13
CA HIS A 73 -13.11 3.34 -4.83
C HIS A 73 -12.47 3.71 -6.17
N ILE A 74 -13.30 3.88 -7.20
CA ILE A 74 -12.91 4.36 -8.52
C ILE A 74 -13.75 5.58 -8.88
N GLN A 75 -13.10 6.64 -9.33
CA GLN A 75 -13.76 7.83 -9.86
C GLN A 75 -13.05 8.40 -11.09
N ALA A 76 -13.78 9.16 -11.91
CA ALA A 76 -13.19 9.90 -13.01
C ALA A 76 -12.13 10.89 -12.50
N TYR A 77 -11.01 11.00 -13.21
CA TYR A 77 -9.94 11.93 -12.85
C TYR A 77 -9.93 13.16 -13.79
N PRO A 78 -9.77 14.40 -13.29
CA PRO A 78 -9.98 15.62 -14.08
C PRO A 78 -9.13 15.75 -15.36
N SER A 79 -7.89 15.24 -15.35
CA SER A 79 -7.00 15.26 -16.52
C SER A 79 -7.25 14.11 -17.51
N GLY A 80 -8.33 13.35 -17.33
CA GLY A 80 -8.62 12.11 -18.04
C GLY A 80 -8.05 10.88 -17.34
N GLY A 81 -8.68 9.72 -17.59
CA GLY A 81 -8.39 8.48 -16.88
C GLY A 81 -9.30 8.27 -15.66
N ALA A 82 -8.85 7.45 -14.71
CA ALA A 82 -9.58 7.16 -13.48
C ALA A 82 -8.64 7.17 -12.27
N LEU A 83 -9.07 7.73 -11.15
CA LEU A 83 -8.42 7.48 -9.87
C LEU A 83 -8.88 6.11 -9.36
N PHE A 84 -7.92 5.24 -9.05
CA PHE A 84 -8.15 4.04 -8.26
C PHE A 84 -7.55 4.25 -6.87
N ALA A 85 -8.36 4.11 -5.82
CA ALA A 85 -7.93 4.22 -4.44
C ALA A 85 -8.42 3.03 -3.62
N PHE A 86 -7.64 2.63 -2.61
CA PHE A 86 -7.98 1.56 -1.69
C PHE A 86 -7.31 1.74 -0.33
N TYR A 87 -7.82 1.04 0.69
CA TYR A 87 -7.25 1.03 2.04
C TYR A 87 -6.19 -0.08 2.19
N HIS A 88 -4.90 0.24 2.08
CA HIS A 88 -3.85 -0.74 2.32
C HIS A 88 -3.65 -0.97 3.83
N PRO A 89 -3.66 -2.23 4.33
CA PRO A 89 -3.53 -2.51 5.77
C PRO A 89 -2.30 -1.89 6.44
N SER A 90 -1.17 -1.82 5.72
CA SER A 90 0.07 -1.25 6.24
C SER A 90 0.26 0.24 5.99
N PHE A 91 -0.47 0.85 5.04
CA PHE A 91 -0.19 2.22 4.57
C PHE A 91 -1.40 3.15 4.67
N GLY A 92 -2.57 2.66 5.08
CA GLY A 92 -3.80 3.43 5.06
C GLY A 92 -4.30 3.68 3.63
N PRO A 93 -5.00 4.80 3.38
CA PRO A 93 -5.55 5.11 2.06
C PRO A 93 -4.44 5.43 1.06
N VAL A 94 -4.34 4.64 0.01
CA VAL A 94 -3.39 4.84 -1.09
C VAL A 94 -4.12 4.75 -2.43
N GLY A 95 -3.61 5.44 -3.43
CA GLY A 95 -4.23 5.46 -4.75
C GLY A 95 -3.30 5.94 -5.84
N PHE A 96 -3.71 5.70 -7.07
CA PHE A 96 -2.98 6.10 -8.26
C PHE A 96 -3.96 6.41 -9.39
N VAL A 97 -3.50 7.24 -10.33
CA VAL A 97 -4.28 7.56 -11.53
C VAL A 97 -3.97 6.51 -12.59
N LEU A 98 -5.01 5.90 -13.12
CA LEU A 98 -5.01 5.04 -14.30
C LEU A 98 -5.15 5.91 -15.55
N PRO A 99 -4.08 6.04 -16.37
CA PRO A 99 -4.13 6.78 -17.61
C PRO A 99 -5.10 6.16 -18.62
N ARG A 100 -5.70 6.99 -19.47
CA ARG A 100 -6.75 6.56 -20.41
C ARG A 100 -6.28 5.49 -21.40
N ASP A 101 -5.04 5.58 -21.86
CA ASP A 101 -4.40 4.61 -22.76
C ASP A 101 -4.24 3.23 -22.12
N GLN A 102 -4.10 3.16 -20.80
CA GLN A 102 -3.97 1.90 -20.06
C GLN A 102 -5.33 1.27 -19.71
N LEU A 103 -6.38 2.08 -19.55
CA LEU A 103 -7.72 1.60 -19.17
C LEU A 103 -8.27 0.54 -20.12
N ALA A 104 -8.10 0.72 -21.44
CA ALA A 104 -8.62 -0.23 -22.43
C ALA A 104 -7.99 -1.63 -22.28
N GLY A 105 -6.69 -1.68 -21.96
CA GLY A 105 -5.99 -2.94 -21.70
C GLY A 105 -6.49 -3.64 -20.44
N ILE A 106 -6.71 -2.87 -19.37
CA ILE A 106 -7.24 -3.38 -18.09
C ILE A 106 -8.66 -3.94 -18.29
N VAL A 107 -9.56 -3.19 -18.93
CA VAL A 107 -10.93 -3.62 -19.19
C VAL A 107 -10.95 -4.92 -19.99
N ARG A 108 -10.13 -5.01 -21.04
CA ARG A 108 -10.01 -6.23 -21.85
C ARG A 108 -9.53 -7.42 -21.02
N PHE A 109 -8.50 -7.24 -20.21
CA PHE A 109 -7.97 -8.29 -19.34
C PHE A 109 -9.04 -8.78 -18.35
N LEU A 110 -9.72 -7.86 -17.66
CA LEU A 110 -10.76 -8.20 -16.68
C LEU A 110 -11.95 -8.93 -17.32
N ASN A 111 -12.40 -8.49 -18.49
CA ASN A 111 -13.47 -9.16 -19.23
C ASN A 111 -13.10 -10.60 -19.59
N ASN A 112 -11.85 -10.83 -20.03
CA ASN A 112 -11.37 -12.18 -20.33
C ASN A 112 -11.34 -13.07 -19.07
N GLN A 113 -10.92 -12.54 -17.92
CA GLN A 113 -10.90 -13.30 -16.66
C GLN A 113 -12.31 -13.68 -16.20
N LEU A 114 -13.27 -12.75 -16.32
CA LEU A 114 -14.67 -13.03 -15.99
C LEU A 114 -15.28 -14.09 -16.91
N ALA A 115 -14.95 -14.07 -18.20
CA ALA A 115 -15.43 -15.09 -19.15
C ALA A 115 -14.85 -16.49 -18.88
N MET A 116 -13.65 -16.57 -18.28
CA MET A 116 -13.00 -17.84 -17.93
C MET A 116 -13.45 -18.40 -16.57
N THR A 117 -14.14 -17.60 -15.76
CA THR A 117 -14.63 -18.03 -14.45
C THR A 117 -16.09 -18.52 -14.63
N PRO A 118 -16.41 -19.80 -14.35
CA PRO A 118 -17.79 -20.26 -14.38
C PRO A 118 -18.63 -19.38 -13.43
N PRO A 119 -19.88 -19.04 -13.78
CA PRO A 119 -20.75 -18.33 -12.85
C PRO A 119 -20.84 -19.12 -11.54
N PRO A 120 -20.90 -18.46 -10.37
CA PRO A 120 -21.06 -19.16 -9.11
C PRO A 120 -22.29 -20.06 -9.20
N THR A 121 -22.08 -21.36 -9.02
CA THR A 121 -23.17 -22.33 -8.87
C THR A 121 -23.95 -21.93 -7.63
N GLY A 122 -25.01 -21.16 -7.82
CA GLY A 122 -25.94 -20.81 -6.76
C GLY A 122 -26.54 -22.08 -6.18
N THR A 123 -26.25 -22.36 -4.92
CA THR A 123 -27.11 -23.22 -4.11
C THR A 123 -28.40 -22.47 -3.87
N ALA A 124 -29.44 -22.84 -4.61
CA ALA A 124 -30.80 -22.55 -4.24
C ALA A 124 -31.12 -23.24 -2.90
N HIS A 125 -31.52 -22.46 -1.90
CA HIS A 125 -32.23 -22.93 -0.72
C HIS A 125 -33.30 -21.90 -0.38
#